data_AF-A0A3D5W4L8-F1
#
_entry.id   AF-A0A3D5W4L8-F1
#
_cell.length_a   1.000
_cell.length_b   1.000
_cell.length_c   1.000
_cell.angle_alpha   90.00
_cell.angle_beta   90.00
_cell.angle_gamma   90.00
#
_symmetry.space_group_name_H-M   'P 1'
#
loop_
_entity.id
_entity.type
_entity.pdbx_description
1 polymer ?
#
loop_
_entity_poly.entity_id
_entity_poly.type
_entity_poly.pdbx_seq_one_letter_code
_entity_poly.pdbx_strand_id
1 'polypeptide(L)'
;LHLQWGILGWTGLLVITVSYQVVPMFQVTPKYPSVVRSCLSSVILMALILIMLNHFLVGSRWTALVLEAVLLVAFTGYAGLTLRLQQLRRRKVPDVTLDYWRVGLIALILAFAVASLDEAIPGLRGMKPLMGILFIAGFAMSVINGMLYKIVPFLVWLHLTNAVDMRNRWHLKIPNMKQIIPEQHARHQFRLHLGALLTVVLSIWLNPLSSVASLLFIGSNSYLAYNLSRGVLVYKRVAAQAPESEH
;
A
#
# COMPACT_ATOMS: atom_id res chain seq x y z
N LEU A 1 -0.69 -21.67 7.85
CA LEU A 1 0.23 -21.78 6.70
C LEU A 1 -0.24 -21.03 5.45
N HIS A 2 -1.30 -21.45 4.74
CA HIS A 2 -1.71 -20.79 3.49
C HIS A 2 -1.97 -19.27 3.65
N LEU A 3 -2.67 -18.89 4.71
CA LEU A 3 -2.97 -17.48 5.00
C LEU A 3 -1.70 -16.66 5.29
N GLN A 4 -0.76 -17.20 6.08
CA GLN A 4 0.52 -16.55 6.38
C GLN A 4 1.36 -16.35 5.11
N TRP A 5 1.43 -17.36 4.24
CA TRP A 5 2.13 -17.26 2.95
C TRP A 5 1.51 -16.25 2.00
N GLY A 6 0.18 -16.25 1.85
CA GLY A 6 -0.51 -15.29 0.98
C GLY A 6 -0.40 -13.84 1.47
N ILE A 7 -0.48 -13.63 2.79
CA ILE A 7 -0.44 -12.29 3.37
C ILE A 7 1.01 -11.77 3.45
N LEU A 8 1.91 -12.50 4.12
CA LEU A 8 3.28 -12.03 4.37
C LEU A 8 4.19 -12.29 3.17
N GLY A 9 4.15 -13.50 2.63
CA GLY A 9 5.03 -13.93 1.55
C GLY A 9 4.68 -13.33 0.19
N TRP A 10 3.39 -13.24 -0.14
CA TRP A 10 2.97 -12.63 -1.39
C TRP A 10 2.76 -11.13 -1.26
N THR A 11 1.78 -10.68 -0.46
CA THR A 11 1.46 -9.24 -0.38
C THR A 11 2.58 -8.44 0.27
N GLY A 12 3.07 -8.87 1.44
CA GLY A 12 4.12 -8.17 2.19
C GLY A 12 5.43 -8.04 1.39
N LEU A 13 5.94 -9.16 0.86
CA LEU A 13 7.20 -9.17 0.11
C LEU A 13 7.12 -8.35 -1.19
N LEU A 14 6.00 -8.42 -1.91
CA LEU A 14 5.78 -7.60 -3.10
C LEU A 14 5.80 -6.10 -2.76
N VAL A 15 5.06 -5.69 -1.73
CA VAL A 15 5.03 -4.29 -1.31
C VAL A 15 6.42 -3.81 -0.91
N ILE A 16 7.15 -4.58 -0.11
CA ILE A 16 8.53 -4.24 0.29
C ILE A 16 9.43 -4.09 -0.92
N THR A 17 9.41 -5.06 -1.84
CA THR A 17 10.32 -5.06 -2.99
C THR A 17 10.02 -3.91 -3.95
N VAL A 18 8.74 -3.64 -4.22
CA VAL A 18 8.31 -2.50 -5.05
C VAL A 18 8.62 -1.17 -4.37
N SER A 19 8.50 -1.08 -3.04
CA SER A 19 8.77 0.13 -2.25
C SER A 19 10.16 0.72 -2.51
N TYR A 20 11.16 -0.15 -2.72
CA TYR A 20 12.54 0.27 -2.95
C TYR A 20 12.70 1.18 -4.16
N GLN A 21 11.80 1.06 -5.14
CA GLN A 21 11.75 1.93 -6.30
C GLN A 21 10.73 3.06 -6.10
N VAL A 22 9.50 2.72 -5.71
CA VAL A 22 8.39 3.69 -5.74
C VAL A 22 8.48 4.75 -4.65
N VAL A 23 8.99 4.43 -3.46
CA VAL A 23 9.10 5.39 -2.36
C VAL A 23 10.17 6.45 -2.65
N PRO A 24 11.40 6.10 -3.06
CA PRO A 24 12.39 7.11 -3.47
C PRO A 24 11.93 7.93 -4.68
N MET A 25 11.35 7.26 -5.68
CA MET A 25 10.95 7.91 -6.95
C MET A 25 9.80 8.91 -6.77
N PHE A 26 8.70 8.51 -6.11
CA PHE A 26 7.49 9.35 -6.03
C PHE A 26 7.43 10.24 -4.80
N GLN A 27 8.11 9.88 -3.70
CA GLN A 27 8.09 10.66 -2.45
C GLN A 27 9.36 11.49 -2.25
N VAL A 28 10.32 11.43 -3.18
CA VAL A 28 11.58 12.21 -3.16
C VAL A 28 12.34 11.99 -1.85
N THR A 29 12.43 10.73 -1.46
CA THR A 29 13.15 10.27 -0.27
C THR A 29 14.54 9.77 -0.65
N PRO A 30 15.50 9.71 0.29
CA PRO A 30 16.76 9.01 0.07
C PRO A 30 16.50 7.54 -0.30
N LYS A 31 17.43 6.94 -1.06
CA LYS A 31 17.36 5.50 -1.39
C LYS A 31 17.48 4.66 -0.10
N TYR A 32 16.86 3.50 -0.10
CA TYR A 32 17.05 2.52 0.96
C TYR A 32 18.52 2.08 1.06
N PRO A 33 19.04 1.79 2.26
CA PRO A 33 20.37 1.21 2.43
C PRO A 33 20.55 -0.07 1.61
N SER A 34 21.74 -0.29 1.06
CA SER A 34 22.05 -1.45 0.20
C SER A 34 21.74 -2.79 0.89
N VAL A 35 22.09 -2.91 2.17
CA VAL A 35 21.86 -4.12 2.99
C VAL A 35 20.38 -4.46 3.07
N VAL A 36 19.52 -3.47 3.30
CA VAL A 36 18.06 -3.71 3.38
C VAL A 36 17.53 -4.17 2.03
N ARG A 37 17.97 -3.51 0.95
CA ARG A 37 17.56 -3.84 -0.41
C ARG A 37 17.93 -5.26 -0.83
N SER A 38 19.10 -5.76 -0.41
CA SER A 38 19.60 -7.10 -0.80
C SER A 38 19.20 -8.21 0.17
N CYS A 39 19.12 -7.93 1.48
CA CYS A 39 18.97 -8.95 2.50
C CYS A 39 17.53 -9.13 2.98
N LEU A 40 16.76 -8.04 3.14
CA LEU A 40 15.47 -8.09 3.84
C LEU A 40 14.48 -9.06 3.19
N SER A 41 14.31 -8.99 1.87
CA SER A 41 13.39 -9.88 1.15
C SER A 41 13.82 -11.35 1.27
N SER A 42 15.13 -11.62 1.18
CA SER A 42 15.68 -12.97 1.34
C SER A 42 15.48 -13.52 2.75
N VAL A 43 15.65 -12.68 3.78
CA VAL A 43 15.43 -13.05 5.18
C VAL A 43 13.96 -13.38 5.43
N ILE A 44 13.03 -12.54 4.94
CA ILE A 44 11.59 -12.78 5.07
C ILE A 44 11.20 -14.09 4.38
N LEU A 45 11.68 -14.31 3.15
CA LEU A 45 11.36 -15.51 2.40
C LEU A 45 11.93 -16.77 3.09
N MET A 46 13.19 -16.72 3.55
CA MET A 46 13.81 -17.83 4.26
C MET A 46 13.07 -18.14 5.56
N ALA A 47 12.69 -17.13 6.33
CA ALA A 47 11.91 -17.32 7.56
C ALA A 47 10.56 -18.00 7.27
N LEU A 48 9.85 -17.61 6.21
CA LEU A 48 8.59 -18.23 5.82
C LEU A 48 8.76 -19.71 5.39
N ILE A 49 9.83 -20.02 4.64
CA ILE A 49 10.17 -21.40 4.28
C ILE A 49 10.46 -22.23 5.53
N LEU A 50 11.26 -21.70 6.45
CA LEU A 50 11.60 -22.39 7.69
C LEU A 50 10.38 -22.58 8.59
N ILE A 51 9.44 -21.63 8.64
CA ILE A 51 8.17 -21.79 9.37
C ILE A 51 7.36 -22.93 8.77
N MET A 52 7.30 -23.01 7.43
CA MET A 52 6.61 -24.08 6.72
C MET A 52 7.24 -25.44 7.03
N LEU A 53 8.57 -25.56 6.89
CA LEU A 53 9.30 -26.79 7.17
C LEU A 53 9.16 -27.21 8.64
N ASN A 54 9.26 -26.26 9.58
CA ASN A 54 9.06 -26.52 10.99
C ASN A 54 7.64 -27.07 11.25
N HIS A 55 6.61 -26.54 10.61
CA HIS A 55 5.24 -27.02 10.78
C HIS A 55 5.05 -28.48 10.31
N PHE A 56 5.68 -28.88 9.20
CA PHE A 56 5.49 -30.22 8.62
C PHE A 56 6.47 -31.29 9.13
N LEU A 57 7.69 -30.92 9.49
CA LEU A 57 8.77 -31.89 9.77
C LEU A 57 9.15 -31.97 11.25
N VAL A 58 9.07 -30.86 12.00
CA VAL A 58 9.67 -30.77 13.34
C VAL A 58 8.62 -30.56 14.43
N GLY A 59 7.67 -29.65 14.21
CA GLY A 59 6.65 -29.27 15.20
C GLY A 59 7.17 -28.47 16.39
N SER A 60 8.40 -27.91 16.33
CA SER A 60 9.00 -27.21 17.48
C SER A 60 8.37 -25.83 17.68
N ARG A 61 7.79 -25.60 18.86
CA ARG A 61 7.22 -24.30 19.24
C ARG A 61 8.29 -23.21 19.40
N TRP A 62 9.44 -23.56 19.99
CA TRP A 62 10.56 -22.62 20.13
C TRP A 62 11.06 -22.13 18.78
N THR A 63 11.21 -23.04 17.82
CA THR A 63 11.63 -22.68 16.45
C THR A 63 10.61 -21.78 15.78
N ALA A 64 9.31 -22.06 15.94
CA ALA A 64 8.25 -21.19 15.41
C ALA A 64 8.33 -19.77 15.99
N LEU A 65 8.46 -19.65 17.32
CA LEU A 65 8.57 -18.35 18.01
C LEU A 65 9.75 -17.52 17.52
N VAL A 66 10.93 -18.13 17.36
CA VAL A 66 12.12 -17.44 16.87
C VAL A 66 11.90 -16.93 15.45
N LEU A 67 11.31 -17.75 14.56
CA LEU A 67 11.06 -17.35 13.18
C LEU A 67 9.96 -16.28 13.07
N GLU A 68 8.93 -16.35 13.90
CA GLU A 68 7.88 -15.32 14.00
C GLU A 68 8.46 -13.99 14.51
N ALA A 69 9.38 -14.04 15.49
CA ALA A 69 10.11 -12.86 15.96
C ALA A 69 11.00 -12.24 14.86
N VAL A 70 11.66 -13.07 14.04
CA VAL A 70 12.43 -12.60 12.87
C VAL A 70 11.51 -11.86 11.90
N LEU A 71 10.33 -12.40 11.58
CA LEU A 71 9.35 -11.72 10.71
C LEU A 71 8.86 -10.41 11.33
N LEU A 72 8.55 -10.40 12.62
CA LEU A 72 8.14 -9.19 13.33
C LEU A 72 9.21 -8.09 13.20
N VAL A 73 10.47 -8.40 13.50
CA VAL A 73 11.57 -7.44 13.40
C VAL A 73 11.78 -6.98 11.95
N ALA A 74 11.69 -7.89 10.98
CA ALA A 74 11.85 -7.57 9.57
C ALA A 74 10.77 -6.58 9.06
N PHE A 75 9.49 -6.88 9.30
CA PHE A 75 8.39 -6.04 8.83
C PHE A 75 8.27 -4.73 9.60
N THR A 76 8.42 -4.74 10.93
CA THR A 76 8.37 -3.51 11.74
C THR A 76 9.61 -2.63 11.51
N GLY A 77 10.78 -3.24 11.35
CA GLY A 77 12.03 -2.56 11.00
C GLY A 77 11.93 -1.91 9.62
N TYR A 78 11.37 -2.60 8.63
CA TYR A 78 11.05 -2.01 7.32
C TYR A 78 10.10 -0.81 7.43
N ALA A 79 9.03 -0.94 8.23
CA ALA A 79 8.07 0.14 8.40
C ALA A 79 8.70 1.36 9.07
N GLY A 80 9.44 1.16 10.16
CA GLY A 80 10.16 2.22 10.86
C GLY A 80 11.21 2.90 9.98
N LEU A 81 11.99 2.12 9.22
CA LEU A 81 12.95 2.66 8.26
C LEU A 81 12.27 3.51 7.18
N THR A 82 11.17 3.02 6.61
CA THR A 82 10.43 3.75 5.57
C THR A 82 9.85 5.05 6.10
N LEU A 83 9.26 5.03 7.31
CA LEU A 83 8.77 6.24 7.97
C LEU A 83 9.91 7.25 8.23
N ARG A 84 11.08 6.79 8.65
CA ARG A 84 12.28 7.62 8.80
C ARG A 84 12.73 8.24 7.48
N LEU A 85 12.77 7.45 6.40
CA LEU A 85 13.11 7.96 5.06
C LEU A 85 12.12 9.03 4.59
N GLN A 86 10.82 8.88 4.89
CA GLN A 86 9.79 9.88 4.59
C GLN A 86 9.94 11.20 5.35
N GLN A 87 10.55 11.16 6.55
CA GLN A 87 10.89 12.37 7.31
C GLN A 87 12.09 13.10 6.70
N LEU A 88 13.04 12.37 6.11
CA LEU A 88 14.23 12.89 5.45
C LEU A 88 13.98 13.39 4.01
N ARG A 89 12.72 13.52 3.58
CA ARG A 89 12.41 13.95 2.22
C ARG A 89 12.89 15.38 1.98
N ARG A 90 13.36 15.64 0.75
CA ARG A 90 13.93 16.93 0.37
C ARG A 90 12.89 18.04 0.16
N ARG A 91 11.66 17.71 -0.23
CA ARG A 91 10.59 18.67 -0.55
C ARG A 91 9.31 18.36 0.21
N LYS A 92 8.95 19.20 1.19
CA LYS A 92 7.78 19.02 2.07
C LYS A 92 6.47 19.59 1.49
N VAL A 93 6.15 19.24 0.24
CA VAL A 93 4.82 19.57 -0.31
C VAL A 93 3.81 18.56 0.23
N PRO A 94 2.59 18.98 0.64
CA PRO A 94 1.52 18.06 0.99
C PRO A 94 1.31 17.04 -0.13
N ASP A 95 1.24 15.76 0.24
CA ASP A 95 1.02 14.67 -0.72
C ASP A 95 0.16 13.62 -0.04
N VAL A 96 -1.06 13.46 -0.53
CA VAL A 96 -2.03 12.51 0.01
C VAL A 96 -1.49 11.08 -0.03
N THR A 97 -0.67 10.75 -1.04
CA THR A 97 -0.17 9.37 -1.18
C THR A 97 0.84 9.03 -0.09
N LEU A 98 1.55 10.03 0.43
CA LEU A 98 2.40 9.83 1.59
C LEU A 98 1.58 9.58 2.86
N ASP A 99 0.42 10.22 3.02
CA ASP A 99 -0.48 9.95 4.15
C ASP A 99 -1.05 8.52 4.09
N TYR A 100 -1.42 8.03 2.90
CA TYR A 100 -1.76 6.61 2.70
C TYR A 100 -0.63 5.67 3.13
N TRP A 101 0.60 5.95 2.72
CA TRP A 101 1.75 5.15 3.13
C TRP A 101 1.96 5.18 4.63
N ARG A 102 1.84 6.34 5.29
CA ARG A 102 1.97 6.43 6.75
C ARG A 102 0.91 5.62 7.47
N VAL A 103 -0.36 5.76 7.08
CA VAL A 103 -1.45 4.94 7.63
C VAL A 103 -1.14 3.46 7.42
N GLY A 104 -0.68 3.07 6.23
CA GLY A 104 -0.35 1.69 5.95
C GLY A 104 0.80 1.14 6.79
N LEU A 105 1.89 1.88 6.92
CA LEU A 105 3.05 1.47 7.71
C LEU A 105 2.74 1.42 9.21
N ILE A 106 1.92 2.36 9.72
CA ILE A 106 1.45 2.33 11.10
C ILE A 106 0.54 1.12 11.31
N ALA A 107 -0.40 0.85 10.40
CA ALA A 107 -1.26 -0.32 10.47
C ALA A 107 -0.47 -1.64 10.42
N LEU A 108 0.62 -1.70 9.64
CA LEU A 108 1.52 -2.86 9.62
C LEU A 108 2.18 -3.08 10.99
N ILE A 109 2.71 -2.01 11.60
CA ILE A 109 3.30 -2.09 12.96
C ILE A 109 2.24 -2.54 13.97
N LEU A 110 1.04 -1.96 13.91
CA LEU A 110 -0.06 -2.33 14.79
C LEU A 110 -0.52 -3.78 14.58
N ALA A 111 -0.54 -4.29 13.35
CA ALA A 111 -0.89 -5.68 13.08
C ALA A 111 0.06 -6.66 13.78
N PHE A 112 1.37 -6.39 13.73
CA PHE A 112 2.37 -7.20 14.45
C PHE A 112 2.30 -6.99 15.96
N ALA A 113 2.02 -5.78 16.45
CA ALA A 113 1.82 -5.55 17.88
C ALA A 113 0.59 -6.32 18.40
N VAL A 114 -0.51 -6.34 17.66
CA VAL A 114 -1.71 -7.13 17.98
C VAL A 114 -1.39 -8.63 17.97
N ALA A 115 -0.59 -9.10 17.02
CA ALA A 115 -0.17 -10.51 16.98
C ALA A 115 0.62 -10.90 18.25
N SER A 116 1.57 -10.06 18.67
CA SER A 116 2.34 -10.28 19.91
C SER A 116 1.46 -10.21 21.17
N LEU A 117 0.45 -9.33 21.19
CA LEU A 117 -0.48 -9.24 22.32
C LEU A 117 -1.42 -10.45 22.41
N ASP A 118 -1.92 -10.97 21.28
CA ASP A 118 -2.74 -12.20 21.23
C ASP A 118 -1.96 -13.40 21.79
N GLU A 119 -0.67 -13.45 21.52
CA GLU A 119 0.22 -14.50 22.01
C GLU A 119 0.60 -14.34 23.50
N ALA A 120 0.86 -13.11 23.95
CA ALA A 120 1.23 -12.84 25.33
C ALA A 120 0.05 -12.91 26.31
N ILE A 121 -1.16 -12.58 25.86
CA ILE A 121 -2.36 -12.50 26.71
C ILE A 121 -3.47 -13.36 26.08
N PRO A 122 -3.51 -14.67 26.41
CA PRO A 122 -4.55 -15.56 25.92
C PRO A 122 -5.95 -15.10 26.37
N GLY A 123 -6.93 -15.14 25.46
CA GLY A 123 -8.34 -14.85 25.75
C GLY A 123 -8.84 -13.47 25.34
N LEU A 124 -7.99 -12.61 24.77
CA LEU A 124 -8.41 -11.34 24.18
C LEU A 124 -9.30 -11.57 22.95
N ARG A 125 -10.55 -11.14 23.03
CA ARG A 125 -11.53 -11.30 21.94
C ARG A 125 -11.24 -10.33 20.79
N GLY A 126 -11.26 -10.84 19.56
CA GLY A 126 -11.18 -10.02 18.34
C GLY A 126 -9.77 -9.72 17.83
N MET A 127 -8.71 -10.21 18.47
CA MET A 127 -7.32 -9.92 18.05
C MET A 127 -6.98 -10.50 16.67
N LYS A 128 -7.36 -11.75 16.39
CA LYS A 128 -7.12 -12.40 15.09
C LYS A 128 -7.76 -11.65 13.90
N PRO A 129 -9.07 -11.30 13.92
CA PRO A 129 -9.65 -10.50 12.85
C PRO A 129 -9.07 -9.08 12.81
N LEU A 130 -8.75 -8.47 13.95
CA LEU A 130 -8.10 -7.16 14.00
C LEU A 130 -6.74 -7.17 13.29
N MET A 131 -5.90 -8.17 13.55
CA MET A 131 -4.62 -8.37 12.87
C MET A 131 -4.81 -8.45 11.35
N GLY A 132 -5.78 -9.24 10.88
CA GLY A 132 -6.10 -9.37 9.46
C GLY A 132 -6.58 -8.06 8.82
N ILE A 133 -7.48 -7.34 9.49
CA ILE A 133 -8.00 -6.04 9.04
C ILE A 133 -6.88 -5.01 8.97
N LEU A 134 -6.03 -4.92 10.00
CA LEU A 134 -4.91 -3.99 10.03
C LEU A 134 -3.89 -4.30 8.93
N PHE A 135 -3.60 -5.57 8.66
CA PHE A 135 -2.68 -5.93 7.58
C PHE A 135 -3.28 -5.68 6.20
N ILE A 136 -4.51 -6.14 5.94
CA ILE A 136 -5.10 -6.09 4.60
C ILE A 136 -5.65 -4.70 4.30
N ALA A 137 -6.67 -4.26 5.06
CA ALA A 137 -7.33 -2.98 4.82
C ALA A 137 -6.47 -1.79 5.30
N GLY A 138 -5.78 -1.97 6.42
CA GLY A 138 -4.91 -0.95 7.00
C GLY A 138 -3.62 -0.77 6.21
N PHE A 139 -2.82 -1.82 6.03
CA PHE A 139 -1.53 -1.75 5.34
C PHE A 139 -1.64 -1.88 3.82
N ALA A 140 -1.99 -3.07 3.31
CA ALA A 140 -1.89 -3.38 1.89
C ALA A 140 -2.76 -2.46 1.04
N MET A 141 -4.05 -2.34 1.37
CA MET A 141 -4.98 -1.49 0.61
C MET A 141 -4.62 0.00 0.69
N SER A 142 -4.17 0.50 1.83
CA SER A 142 -3.74 1.90 1.94
C SER A 142 -2.55 2.18 1.01
N VAL A 143 -1.53 1.33 1.03
CA VAL A 143 -0.35 1.47 0.15
C VAL A 143 -0.76 1.37 -1.31
N ILE A 144 -1.58 0.38 -1.68
CA ILE A 144 -2.08 0.19 -3.05
C ILE A 144 -2.87 1.43 -3.50
N ASN A 145 -3.82 1.93 -2.71
CA ASN A 145 -4.63 3.10 -3.05
C ASN A 145 -3.75 4.34 -3.25
N GLY A 146 -2.80 4.59 -2.33
CA GLY A 146 -1.84 5.68 -2.46
C GLY A 146 -1.01 5.57 -3.74
N MET A 147 -0.57 4.35 -4.09
CA MET A 147 0.20 4.12 -5.31
C MET A 147 -0.63 4.23 -6.59
N LEU A 148 -1.89 3.79 -6.61
CA LEU A 148 -2.78 3.94 -7.76
C LEU A 148 -2.95 5.42 -8.14
N TYR A 149 -3.06 6.32 -7.16
CA TYR A 149 -3.13 7.77 -7.39
C TYR A 149 -1.82 8.40 -7.92
N LYS A 150 -0.68 7.70 -7.88
CA LYS A 150 0.57 8.13 -8.55
C LYS A 150 0.75 7.43 -9.89
N ILE A 151 0.57 6.12 -9.91
CA ILE A 151 0.85 5.27 -11.06
C ILE A 151 -0.13 5.58 -12.19
N VAL A 152 -1.43 5.68 -11.93
CA VAL A 152 -2.40 5.91 -13.01
C VAL A 152 -2.19 7.27 -13.70
N PRO A 153 -2.08 8.41 -12.99
CA PRO A 153 -1.75 9.69 -13.63
C PRO A 153 -0.38 9.68 -14.32
N PHE A 154 0.62 9.02 -13.75
CA PHE A 154 1.94 8.88 -14.36
C PHE A 154 1.87 8.10 -15.69
N LEU A 155 1.18 6.97 -15.72
CA LEU A 155 1.00 6.18 -16.93
C LEU A 155 0.23 6.94 -17.98
N VAL A 156 -0.87 7.63 -17.63
CA VAL A 156 -1.62 8.45 -18.58
C VAL A 156 -0.74 9.54 -19.18
N TRP A 157 0.01 10.26 -18.34
CA TRP A 157 0.94 11.29 -18.80
C TRP A 157 2.05 10.72 -19.70
N LEU A 158 2.65 9.59 -19.31
CA LEU A 158 3.73 8.94 -20.06
C LEU A 158 3.26 8.47 -21.43
N HIS A 159 2.10 7.80 -21.50
CA HIS A 159 1.55 7.30 -22.77
C HIS A 159 1.13 8.45 -23.69
N LEU A 160 0.51 9.51 -23.17
CA LEU A 160 0.22 10.70 -23.98
C LEU A 160 1.49 11.37 -24.51
N THR A 161 2.53 11.44 -23.67
CA THR A 161 3.81 12.02 -24.09
C THR A 161 4.48 11.18 -25.17
N ASN A 162 4.39 9.86 -25.09
CA ASN A 162 4.96 8.97 -26.10
C ASN A 162 4.13 8.91 -27.40
N ALA A 163 2.80 9.06 -27.31
CA ALA A 163 1.90 9.01 -28.46
C ALA A 163 1.86 10.32 -29.26
N VAL A 164 2.10 11.47 -28.62
CA VAL A 164 2.07 12.77 -29.29
C VAL A 164 3.47 13.16 -29.77
N ASP A 165 3.61 13.34 -31.08
CA ASP A 165 4.85 13.78 -31.71
C ASP A 165 5.33 15.14 -31.15
N MET A 166 6.64 15.33 -31.05
CA MET A 166 7.25 16.46 -30.31
C MET A 166 6.75 17.83 -30.80
N ARG A 167 6.45 17.97 -32.09
CA ARG A 167 5.92 19.21 -32.69
C ARG A 167 4.50 19.53 -32.21
N ASN A 168 3.67 18.51 -32.01
CA ASN A 168 2.28 18.66 -31.58
C ASN A 168 2.09 18.70 -30.06
N ARG A 169 3.12 18.36 -29.26
CA ARG A 169 3.06 18.41 -27.78
C ARG A 169 2.72 19.81 -27.25
N TRP A 170 3.20 20.86 -27.91
CA TRP A 170 2.93 22.26 -27.56
C TRP A 170 1.49 22.67 -27.88
N HIS A 171 0.91 22.13 -28.95
CA HIS A 171 -0.47 22.41 -29.37
C HIS A 171 -1.51 21.65 -28.53
N LEU A 172 -1.25 20.38 -28.19
CA LEU A 172 -2.18 19.51 -27.46
C LEU A 172 -2.19 19.74 -25.93
N LYS A 173 -1.30 20.58 -25.39
CA LYS A 173 -1.16 20.90 -23.94
C LYS A 173 -1.38 19.66 -23.05
N ILE A 174 -0.43 18.72 -23.12
CA ILE A 174 -0.51 17.45 -22.36
C ILE A 174 -0.80 17.73 -20.88
N PRO A 175 -1.86 17.14 -20.30
CA PRO A 175 -2.25 17.42 -18.93
C PRO A 175 -1.18 16.89 -17.96
N ASN A 176 -0.84 17.71 -16.97
CA ASN A 176 0.01 17.27 -15.86
C ASN A 176 -0.76 16.26 -14.99
N MET A 177 -0.05 15.43 -14.21
CA MET A 177 -0.63 14.46 -13.26
C MET A 177 -1.74 15.04 -12.38
N LYS A 178 -1.58 16.28 -11.89
CA LYS A 178 -2.60 16.96 -11.06
C LYS A 178 -3.89 17.32 -11.82
N GLN A 179 -3.82 17.45 -13.15
CA GLN A 179 -4.97 17.69 -14.01
C GLN A 179 -5.67 16.38 -14.40
N ILE A 180 -4.92 15.28 -14.48
CA ILE A 180 -5.48 13.94 -14.76
C ILE A 180 -6.32 13.46 -13.58
N ILE A 181 -5.77 13.50 -12.36
CA ILE A 181 -6.53 13.27 -11.12
C ILE A 181 -6.21 14.39 -10.13
N PRO A 182 -7.17 15.30 -9.88
CA PRO A 182 -6.99 16.36 -8.89
C PRO A 182 -6.73 15.82 -7.48
N GLU A 183 -5.77 16.44 -6.79
CA GLU A 183 -5.33 16.04 -5.45
C GLU A 183 -6.47 16.10 -4.41
N GLN A 184 -7.44 16.99 -4.60
CA GLN A 184 -8.64 17.10 -3.76
C GLN A 184 -9.46 15.80 -3.76
N HIS A 185 -9.62 15.15 -4.92
CA HIS A 185 -10.36 13.89 -5.02
C HIS A 185 -9.63 12.75 -4.31
N ALA A 186 -8.31 12.68 -4.46
CA ALA A 186 -7.48 11.75 -3.69
C ALA A 186 -7.62 12.00 -2.17
N ARG A 187 -7.65 13.27 -1.73
CA ARG A 187 -7.83 13.62 -0.31
C ARG A 187 -9.20 13.24 0.24
N HIS A 188 -10.27 13.36 -0.56
CA HIS A 188 -11.60 12.92 -0.17
C HIS A 188 -11.65 11.39 -0.06
N GLN A 189 -11.08 10.67 -1.03
CA GLN A 189 -11.03 9.21 -0.95
C GLN A 189 -10.19 8.73 0.24
N PHE A 190 -9.11 9.44 0.58
CA PHE A 190 -8.29 9.12 1.76
C PHE A 190 -9.10 9.23 3.06
N ARG A 191 -9.87 10.30 3.20
CA ARG A 191 -10.75 10.49 4.37
C ARG A 191 -11.83 9.42 4.44
N LEU A 192 -12.44 9.05 3.31
CA LEU A 192 -13.40 7.95 3.23
C LEU A 192 -12.78 6.60 3.58
N HIS A 193 -11.58 6.31 3.06
CA HIS A 193 -10.83 5.09 3.38
C HIS A 193 -10.47 5.01 4.86
N LEU A 194 -10.01 6.11 5.45
CA LEU A 194 -9.69 6.17 6.87
C LEU A 194 -10.95 5.98 7.73
N GLY A 195 -12.06 6.64 7.37
CA GLY A 195 -13.35 6.46 8.03
C GLY A 195 -13.82 5.01 7.95
N ALA A 196 -13.77 4.40 6.76
CA ALA A 196 -14.11 3.01 6.55
C ALA A 196 -13.24 2.07 7.39
N LEU A 197 -11.91 2.25 7.39
CA LEU A 197 -10.98 1.46 8.18
C LEU A 197 -11.28 1.54 9.68
N LEU A 198 -11.51 2.74 10.20
CA LEU A 198 -11.87 2.94 11.62
C LEU A 198 -13.18 2.23 11.96
N THR A 199 -14.22 2.37 11.13
CA THR A 199 -15.49 1.68 11.37
C THR A 199 -15.40 0.16 11.26
N VAL A 200 -14.58 -0.37 10.34
CA VAL A 200 -14.34 -1.82 10.22
C VAL A 200 -13.64 -2.34 11.49
N VAL A 201 -12.63 -1.63 11.99
CA VAL A 201 -11.95 -1.99 13.25
C VAL A 201 -12.93 -1.96 14.42
N LEU A 202 -13.75 -0.91 14.55
CA LEU A 202 -14.73 -0.80 15.63
C LEU A 202 -15.84 -1.86 15.55
N SER A 203 -16.21 -2.29 14.34
CA SER A 203 -17.26 -3.30 14.14
C SER A 203 -16.92 -4.68 14.72
N ILE A 204 -15.63 -4.95 15.02
CA ILE A 204 -15.20 -6.20 15.67
C ILE A 204 -15.86 -6.37 17.04
N TRP A 205 -16.04 -5.26 17.77
CA TRP A 205 -16.64 -5.26 19.10
C TRP A 205 -18.06 -4.69 19.12
N LEU A 206 -18.45 -3.94 18.09
CA LEU A 206 -19.73 -3.25 17.99
C LEU A 206 -20.51 -3.75 16.76
N ASN A 207 -21.30 -4.81 16.93
CA ASN A 207 -22.08 -5.45 15.86
C ASN A 207 -22.91 -4.47 14.99
N PRO A 208 -23.59 -3.43 15.53
CA PRO A 208 -24.38 -2.51 14.72
C PRO A 208 -23.56 -1.71 13.69
N LEU A 209 -22.25 -1.56 13.91
CA LEU A 209 -21.37 -0.83 12.98
C LEU A 209 -20.99 -1.65 11.74
N SER A 210 -21.27 -2.95 11.69
CA SER A 210 -20.89 -3.81 10.55
C SER A 210 -21.51 -3.34 9.21
N SER A 211 -22.79 -2.98 9.21
CA SER A 211 -23.48 -2.44 8.02
C SER A 211 -22.91 -1.09 7.60
N VAL A 212 -22.64 -0.20 8.57
CA VAL A 212 -22.04 1.11 8.30
C VAL A 212 -20.63 0.97 7.74
N ALA A 213 -19.83 0.09 8.33
CA ALA A 213 -18.47 -0.22 7.88
C ALA A 213 -18.48 -0.72 6.43
N SER A 214 -19.41 -1.62 6.09
CA SER A 214 -19.56 -2.16 4.75
C SER A 214 -19.94 -1.08 3.73
N LEU A 215 -20.92 -0.22 4.06
CA LEU A 215 -21.34 0.90 3.20
C LEU A 215 -20.22 1.92 2.97
N LEU A 216 -19.50 2.31 4.03
CA LEU A 216 -18.35 3.22 3.90
C LEU A 216 -17.23 2.60 3.07
N PHE A 217 -16.98 1.30 3.24
CA PHE A 217 -15.95 0.60 2.49
C PHE A 217 -16.31 0.49 1.00
N ILE A 218 -17.56 0.15 0.68
CA ILE A 218 -18.07 0.17 -0.70
C ILE A 218 -17.96 1.57 -1.27
N GLY A 219 -18.46 2.60 -0.57
CA GLY A 219 -18.39 3.99 -1.02
C GLY A 219 -16.96 4.46 -1.27
N SER A 220 -16.02 4.12 -0.39
CA SER A 220 -14.59 4.42 -0.55
C SER A 220 -13.99 3.80 -1.81
N ASN A 221 -14.25 2.51 -2.06
CA ASN A 221 -13.72 1.79 -3.21
C ASN A 221 -14.42 2.18 -4.53
N SER A 222 -15.74 2.42 -4.51
CA SER A 222 -16.47 2.95 -5.66
C SER A 222 -15.96 4.34 -6.05
N TYR A 223 -15.68 5.20 -5.07
CA TYR A 223 -15.12 6.52 -5.34
C TYR A 223 -13.70 6.46 -5.90
N LEU A 224 -12.86 5.53 -5.41
CA LEU A 224 -11.56 5.23 -6.00
C LEU A 224 -11.72 4.80 -7.47
N ALA A 225 -12.57 3.81 -7.75
CA ALA A 225 -12.81 3.30 -9.10
C ALA A 225 -13.30 4.41 -10.04
N TYR A 226 -14.19 5.29 -9.57
CA TYR A 226 -14.64 6.48 -10.29
C TYR A 226 -13.48 7.44 -10.62
N ASN A 227 -12.64 7.77 -9.64
CA ASN A 227 -11.50 8.67 -9.84
C ASN A 227 -10.49 8.11 -10.85
N LEU A 228 -10.17 6.81 -10.76
CA LEU A 228 -9.25 6.15 -11.70
C LEU A 228 -9.83 6.10 -13.11
N SER A 229 -11.12 5.76 -13.24
CA SER A 229 -11.84 5.75 -14.53
C SER A 229 -11.83 7.12 -15.19
N ARG A 230 -12.02 8.20 -14.41
CA ARG A 230 -11.90 9.58 -14.93
C ARG A 230 -10.51 9.89 -15.45
N GLY A 231 -9.45 9.44 -14.78
CA GLY A 231 -8.08 9.57 -15.27
C GLY A 231 -7.88 8.90 -16.63
N VAL A 232 -8.44 7.70 -16.83
CA VAL A 232 -8.41 6.98 -18.11
C VAL A 232 -9.26 7.68 -19.19
N LEU A 233 -10.39 8.29 -18.82
CA LEU A 233 -11.20 9.07 -19.77
C LEU A 233 -10.47 10.34 -20.24
N VAL A 234 -9.65 10.96 -19.39
CA VAL A 234 -8.76 12.07 -19.81
C VAL A 234 -7.78 11.61 -20.88
N TYR A 235 -7.16 10.43 -20.69
CA TYR A 235 -6.31 9.82 -21.72
C TYR A 235 -7.05 9.69 -23.06
N LYS A 236 -8.21 9.03 -23.07
CA LYS A 236 -9.00 8.79 -24.29
C LYS A 236 -9.36 10.09 -25.01
N ARG A 237 -9.76 11.13 -24.25
CA ARG A 237 -10.14 12.43 -24.82
C ARG A 237 -8.97 13.14 -25.50
N VAL A 238 -7.81 13.18 -24.84
CA VAL A 238 -6.62 13.87 -25.39
C VAL A 238 -6.03 13.08 -26.55
N ALA A 239 -6.00 11.75 -26.46
CA ALA A 239 -5.52 10.89 -27.55
C ALA A 239 -6.39 11.03 -28.81
N ALA A 240 -7.71 11.16 -28.68
CA ALA A 240 -8.60 11.37 -29.82
C ALA A 240 -8.44 12.74 -30.51
N GLN A 241 -7.79 13.72 -29.85
CA GLN A 241 -7.50 15.03 -30.43
C GLN A 241 -6.13 15.06 -31.12
N ALA A 242 -5.30 14.05 -30.91
CA ALA A 242 -4.02 13.95 -31.60
C ALA A 242 -4.28 13.59 -33.07
N PRO A 243 -3.78 14.37 -34.04
CA PRO A 243 -3.87 13.98 -35.45
C PRO A 243 -3.17 12.63 -35.64
N GLU A 244 -3.75 11.76 -36.47
CA GLU A 244 -3.08 10.52 -36.87
C GLU A 244 -1.68 10.87 -37.39
N SER A 245 -0.66 10.23 -36.81
CA SER A 245 0.68 10.32 -37.37
C SER A 245 0.63 9.71 -38.76
N GLU A 246 0.66 10.55 -39.79
CA GLU A 246 1.00 10.11 -41.15
C GLU A 246 2.36 9.42 -41.05
N HIS A 247 2.34 8.10 -41.14
CA HIS A 247 3.52 7.25 -41.29
C HIS A 247 3.91 7.17 -42.76
#